data_AF-A6Q411-F1
#
_entry.id   AF-A6Q411-F1
#
_cell.length_a   1.000
_cell.length_b   1.000
_cell.length_c   1.000
_cell.angle_alpha   90.00
_cell.angle_beta   90.00
_cell.angle_gamma   90.00
#
_symmetry.space_group_name_H-M   'P 1'
#
loop_
_entity.id
_entity.type
_entity.pdbx_description
1 polymer ?
#
loop_
_entity_poly.entity_id
_entity_poly.type
_entity_poly.pdbx_seq_one_letter_code
_entity_poly.pdbx_strand_id
1 'polypeptide(L)'
;MRIAFLLIAGCFIFWFFPQIDLWFSSLFFKNGVFFLKNHLILRIIYKATMILITLFTLSLALLLLIETVTKKEWVSKKILIYLLLVLLLGPGLVVNVVFKNHFGRARPSQVEQFAGTKKFTPALQIANQCKKNCSFSSGHAAAAFYFLALIPLFHGRKRRIVAALAIIWGSVVGLVRIAQGGHFLSDVYCSAVVVYLVTIFLHYLLFERKIG
;
A
#
# COMPACT_ATOMS: atom_id res chain seq x y z
N MET A 1 -0.57 -7.23 -19.03
CA MET A 1 -0.92 -5.87 -19.51
C MET A 1 -2.39 -5.50 -19.30
N ARG A 2 -3.39 -6.29 -19.76
CA ARG A 2 -4.83 -5.94 -19.61
C ARG A 2 -5.27 -5.64 -18.17
N ILE A 3 -4.86 -6.46 -17.20
CA ILE A 3 -5.20 -6.26 -15.77
C ILE A 3 -4.61 -4.95 -15.23
N ALA A 4 -3.35 -4.65 -15.53
CA ALA A 4 -2.70 -3.42 -15.09
C ALA A 4 -3.42 -2.17 -15.60
N PHE A 5 -3.87 -2.19 -16.87
CA PHE A 5 -4.65 -1.10 -17.44
C PHE A 5 -5.98 -0.89 -16.69
N LEU A 6 -6.72 -1.97 -16.43
CA LEU A 6 -7.99 -1.90 -15.67
C LEU A 6 -7.78 -1.37 -14.25
N LEU A 7 -6.71 -1.78 -13.58
CA LEU A 7 -6.36 -1.30 -12.24
C LEU A 7 -6.00 0.19 -12.24
N ILE A 8 -5.23 0.65 -13.22
CA ILE A 8 -4.90 2.08 -13.36
C ILE A 8 -6.16 2.88 -13.68
N ALA A 9 -7.02 2.41 -14.59
CA ALA A 9 -8.29 3.05 -14.91
C ALA A 9 -9.18 3.16 -13.66
N GLY A 10 -9.16 2.15 -12.78
CA GLY A 10 -9.83 2.19 -11.48
C GLY A 10 -9.38 3.35 -10.59
N CYS A 11 -8.12 3.77 -10.64
CA CYS A 11 -7.66 4.94 -9.89
C CYS A 11 -8.31 6.24 -10.39
N PHE A 12 -8.54 6.35 -11.71
CA PHE A 12 -9.19 7.51 -12.32
C PHE A 12 -10.69 7.59 -12.03
N ILE A 13 -11.35 6.47 -11.72
CA ILE A 13 -12.76 6.48 -11.27
C ILE A 13 -12.92 7.40 -10.05
N PHE A 14 -11.97 7.40 -9.12
CA PHE A 14 -11.99 8.27 -7.94
C PHE A 14 -11.69 9.75 -8.24
N TRP A 15 -11.12 10.06 -9.41
CA TRP A 15 -11.01 11.43 -9.89
C TRP A 15 -12.36 11.93 -10.42
N PHE A 16 -13.03 11.13 -11.25
CA PHE A 16 -14.31 11.51 -11.87
C PHE A 16 -15.50 11.44 -10.90
N PHE A 17 -15.45 10.52 -9.94
CA PHE A 17 -16.50 10.30 -8.94
C PHE A 17 -15.93 10.38 -7.51
N PRO A 18 -15.38 11.54 -7.10
CA PRO A 18 -14.69 11.68 -5.82
C PRO A 18 -15.62 11.58 -4.61
N GLN A 19 -16.95 11.60 -4.82
CA GLN A 19 -17.96 11.37 -3.79
C GLN A 19 -17.86 9.97 -3.19
N ILE A 20 -17.31 8.99 -3.92
CA ILE A 20 -17.09 7.62 -3.41
C ILE A 20 -16.18 7.66 -2.17
N ASP A 21 -15.13 8.48 -2.19
CA ASP A 21 -14.21 8.61 -1.06
C ASP A 21 -14.91 9.19 0.18
N LEU A 22 -15.74 10.22 -0.02
CA LEU A 22 -16.51 10.85 1.05
C LEU A 22 -17.58 9.91 1.59
N TRP A 23 -18.39 9.31 0.72
CA TRP A 23 -19.42 8.35 1.10
C TRP A 23 -18.82 7.19 1.90
N PHE A 24 -17.77 6.55 1.40
CA PHE A 24 -17.18 5.40 2.08
C PHE A 24 -16.56 5.80 3.44
N SER A 25 -15.93 6.97 3.53
CA SER A 25 -15.39 7.47 4.80
C SER A 25 -16.48 7.83 5.81
N SER A 26 -17.65 8.28 5.35
CA SER A 26 -18.79 8.62 6.24
C SER A 26 -19.35 7.42 6.99
N LEU A 27 -19.16 6.19 6.49
CA LEU A 27 -19.55 4.96 7.18
C LEU A 27 -18.86 4.81 8.56
N PHE A 28 -17.72 5.48 8.74
CA PHE A 28 -16.90 5.42 9.95
C PHE A 28 -16.94 6.71 10.78
N PHE A 29 -17.79 7.68 10.40
CA PHE A 29 -17.88 8.98 11.04
C PHE A 29 -19.25 9.20 11.66
N LYS A 30 -19.28 9.54 12.96
CA LYS A 30 -20.52 9.81 13.70
C LYS A 30 -20.24 10.83 14.81
N ASN A 31 -21.18 11.76 15.05
CA ASN A 31 -21.09 12.76 16.12
C ASN A 31 -19.77 13.57 16.10
N GLY A 32 -19.32 14.01 14.92
CA GLY A 32 -18.12 14.82 14.79
C GLY A 32 -16.79 14.04 14.89
N VAL A 33 -16.83 12.70 15.06
CA VAL A 33 -15.63 11.89 15.25
C VAL A 33 -15.60 10.61 14.41
N PHE A 34 -14.41 10.17 14.04
CA PHE A 34 -14.17 8.82 13.55
C PHE A 34 -14.18 7.85 14.73
N PHE A 35 -15.31 7.15 14.94
CA PHE A 35 -15.56 6.38 16.17
C PHE A 35 -14.59 5.21 16.37
N LEU A 36 -13.95 4.73 15.30
CA LEU A 36 -12.94 3.66 15.32
C LEU A 36 -11.49 4.15 15.41
N LYS A 37 -11.26 5.48 15.46
CA LYS A 37 -9.91 6.07 15.53
C LYS A 37 -9.05 5.52 16.68
N ASN A 38 -9.67 5.31 17.84
CA ASN A 38 -8.97 4.88 19.06
C ASN A 38 -9.23 3.43 19.46
N HIS A 39 -9.93 2.65 18.63
CA HIS A 39 -10.27 1.28 18.94
C HIS A 39 -9.01 0.40 19.09
N LEU A 40 -8.95 -0.39 20.17
CA LEU A 40 -7.75 -1.13 20.57
C LEU A 40 -7.24 -2.06 19.47
N ILE A 41 -8.12 -2.91 18.92
CA ILE A 41 -7.77 -3.90 17.89
C ILE A 41 -7.20 -3.21 16.64
N LEU A 42 -7.77 -2.08 16.25
CA LEU A 42 -7.35 -1.33 15.05
C LEU A 42 -6.00 -0.66 15.26
N ARG A 43 -5.72 -0.18 16.48
CA ARG A 43 -4.39 0.31 16.86
C ARG A 43 -3.35 -0.82 16.89
N ILE A 44 -3.74 -2.01 17.35
CA ILE A 44 -2.86 -3.20 17.32
C ILE A 44 -2.54 -3.56 15.87
N ILE A 45 -3.55 -3.72 15.00
CA ILE A 45 -3.33 -4.04 13.58
C ILE A 45 -2.43 -2.99 12.92
N TYR A 46 -2.70 -1.70 13.16
CA TYR A 46 -1.89 -0.59 12.66
C TYR A 46 -0.41 -0.73 13.04
N LYS A 47 -0.10 -0.91 14.33
CA LYS A 47 1.27 -1.03 14.83
C LYS A 47 1.94 -2.33 14.40
N ALA A 48 1.22 -3.45 14.55
CA ALA A 48 1.71 -4.78 14.24
C ALA A 48 2.10 -4.89 12.76
N THR A 49 1.32 -4.31 11.84
CA THR A 49 1.66 -4.31 10.41
C THR A 49 3.05 -3.73 10.16
N MET A 50 3.36 -2.57 10.75
CA MET A 50 4.66 -1.92 10.53
C MET A 50 5.80 -2.70 11.19
N ILE A 51 5.58 -3.24 12.38
CA ILE A 51 6.58 -4.08 13.07
C ILE A 51 6.87 -5.32 12.25
N LEU A 52 5.83 -6.05 11.83
CA LEU A 52 5.96 -7.28 11.04
C LEU A 52 6.68 -7.04 9.71
N ILE A 53 6.31 -5.98 8.98
CA ILE A 53 6.99 -5.63 7.73
C ILE A 53 8.46 -5.27 7.98
N THR A 54 8.75 -4.49 9.02
CA THR A 54 10.14 -4.13 9.36
C THR A 54 10.97 -5.36 9.70
N LEU A 55 10.47 -6.24 10.59
CA LEU A 55 11.16 -7.47 10.98
C LEU A 55 11.34 -8.41 9.79
N PHE A 56 10.33 -8.54 8.94
CA PHE A 56 10.41 -9.35 7.71
C PHE A 56 11.45 -8.79 6.73
N THR A 57 11.56 -7.47 6.62
CA THR A 57 12.57 -6.84 5.75
C THR A 57 13.97 -7.08 6.27
N LEU A 58 14.18 -6.89 7.57
CA LEU A 58 15.47 -7.11 8.21
C LEU A 58 15.87 -8.58 8.12
N SER A 59 14.93 -9.52 8.27
CA SER A 59 15.24 -10.94 8.13
C SER A 59 15.60 -11.32 6.68
N LEU A 60 14.93 -10.76 5.67
CA LEU A 60 15.31 -10.96 4.26
C LEU A 60 16.70 -10.39 3.95
N ALA A 61 17.01 -9.18 4.45
CA ALA A 61 18.30 -8.55 4.26
C ALA A 61 19.43 -9.32 4.96
N LEU A 62 19.19 -9.78 6.19
CA LEU A 62 20.11 -10.61 6.94
C LEU A 62 20.35 -11.96 6.25
N LEU A 63 19.29 -12.60 5.75
CA LEU A 63 19.40 -13.85 5.00
C LEU A 63 20.26 -13.68 3.75
N LEU A 64 20.02 -12.62 2.96
CA LEU A 64 20.83 -12.31 1.78
C LEU A 64 22.29 -12.07 2.15
N LEU A 65 22.57 -11.36 3.25
CA LEU A 65 23.91 -11.13 3.75
C LEU A 65 24.60 -12.45 4.13
N ILE A 66 23.92 -13.31 4.90
CA ILE A 66 24.44 -14.61 5.34
C ILE A 66 24.77 -15.49 4.12
N GLU A 67 23.86 -15.60 3.15
CA GLU A 67 24.08 -16.38 1.92
C GLU A 67 25.22 -15.82 1.05
N THR A 68 25.44 -14.51 1.10
CA THR A 68 26.54 -13.86 0.39
C THR A 68 27.89 -14.15 1.04
N VAL A 69 27.97 -14.06 2.37
CA VAL A 69 29.21 -14.29 3.14
C VAL A 69 29.56 -15.78 3.21
N THR A 70 28.57 -16.64 3.48
CA THR A 70 28.80 -18.09 3.65
C THR A 70 28.84 -18.87 2.35
N LYS A 71 28.49 -18.23 1.22
CA LYS A 71 28.31 -18.86 -0.10
C LYS A 71 27.27 -19.99 -0.12
N LYS A 72 26.43 -20.11 0.91
CA LYS A 72 25.27 -21.02 0.94
C LYS A 72 24.10 -20.40 0.16
N GLU A 73 23.23 -21.23 -0.40
CA GLU A 73 22.01 -20.79 -1.08
C GLU A 73 20.83 -21.63 -0.58
N TRP A 74 20.14 -21.12 0.45
CA TRP A 74 18.91 -21.74 0.98
C TRP A 74 17.68 -21.25 0.24
N VAL A 75 17.69 -19.97 -0.13
CA VAL A 75 16.72 -19.32 -1.01
C VAL A 75 17.51 -18.70 -2.16
N SER A 76 16.92 -18.64 -3.35
CA SER A 76 17.59 -17.95 -4.46
C SER A 76 17.84 -16.49 -4.10
N LYS A 77 19.10 -16.05 -4.17
CA LYS A 77 19.48 -14.64 -3.95
C LYS A 77 18.68 -13.68 -4.81
N LYS A 78 18.32 -14.11 -6.02
CA LYS A 78 17.47 -13.37 -6.95
C LYS A 78 16.07 -13.13 -6.39
N ILE A 79 15.49 -14.10 -5.69
CA ILE A 79 14.21 -13.95 -4.98
C ILE A 79 14.36 -12.95 -3.82
N LEU A 80 15.42 -13.06 -3.03
CA LEU A 80 15.66 -12.14 -1.91
C LEU A 80 15.82 -10.69 -2.38
N ILE A 81 16.64 -10.47 -3.42
CA ILE A 81 16.84 -9.17 -4.05
C ILE A 81 15.52 -8.63 -4.61
N TYR A 82 14.77 -9.46 -5.33
CA TYR A 82 13.45 -9.08 -5.86
C TYR A 82 12.50 -8.60 -4.75
N LEU A 83 12.37 -9.36 -3.67
CA LEU A 83 11.48 -9.00 -2.55
C LEU A 83 11.91 -7.69 -1.88
N LEU A 84 13.21 -7.53 -1.60
CA LEU A 84 13.75 -6.29 -1.05
C LEU A 84 13.52 -5.08 -1.97
N LEU A 85 13.74 -5.25 -3.29
CA LEU A 85 13.50 -4.19 -4.26
C LEU A 85 12.03 -3.80 -4.37
N VAL A 86 11.10 -4.76 -4.35
CA VAL A 86 9.66 -4.43 -4.37
C VAL A 86 9.27 -3.59 -3.15
N LEU A 87 9.77 -3.94 -1.96
CA LEU A 87 9.48 -3.18 -0.75
C LEU A 87 10.11 -1.78 -0.78
N LEU A 88 11.37 -1.69 -1.24
CA LEU A 88 12.09 -0.43 -1.31
C LEU A 88 11.45 0.52 -2.33
N LEU A 89 11.10 0.01 -3.51
CA LEU A 89 10.60 0.85 -4.60
C LEU A 89 9.10 1.14 -4.48
N GLY A 90 8.26 0.15 -4.15
CA GLY A 90 6.80 0.36 -4.09
C GLY A 90 6.39 1.13 -2.83
N PRO A 91 6.33 0.49 -1.66
CA PRO A 91 5.98 1.16 -0.41
C PRO A 91 6.98 2.24 0.03
N GLY A 92 8.29 1.95 -0.03
CA GLY A 92 9.34 2.85 0.47
C GLY A 92 9.46 4.14 -0.35
N LEU A 93 9.80 4.02 -1.63
CA LEU A 93 10.08 5.15 -2.50
C LEU A 93 8.79 5.75 -3.08
N VAL A 94 8.05 5.01 -3.91
CA VAL A 94 6.93 5.59 -4.66
C VAL A 94 5.83 6.08 -3.72
N VAL A 95 5.38 5.25 -2.77
CA VAL A 95 4.26 5.64 -1.90
C VAL A 95 4.72 6.60 -0.80
N ASN A 96 5.76 6.26 -0.04
CA ASN A 96 6.09 7.00 1.17
C ASN A 96 7.01 8.22 0.95
N VAL A 97 7.85 8.22 -0.10
CA VAL A 97 8.72 9.37 -0.42
C VAL A 97 8.11 10.25 -1.51
N VAL A 98 7.68 9.66 -2.63
CA VAL A 98 7.15 10.45 -3.76
C VAL A 98 5.74 10.92 -3.43
N PHE A 99 4.76 10.03 -3.27
CA PHE A 99 3.36 10.46 -3.21
C PHE A 99 3.06 11.30 -1.95
N LYS A 100 3.49 10.85 -0.78
CA LYS A 100 3.20 11.58 0.47
C LYS A 100 3.71 13.02 0.53
N ASN A 101 4.76 13.34 -0.21
CA ASN A 101 5.39 14.66 -0.17
C ASN A 101 4.92 15.59 -1.30
N HIS A 102 4.27 15.05 -2.34
CA HIS A 102 3.96 15.83 -3.55
C HIS A 102 2.45 16.06 -3.77
N PHE A 103 1.56 15.23 -3.20
CA PHE A 103 0.12 15.40 -3.45
C PHE A 103 -0.56 16.43 -2.57
N GLY A 104 -0.08 16.66 -1.34
CA GLY A 104 -0.65 17.65 -0.41
C GLY A 104 -2.15 17.47 -0.08
N ARG A 105 -2.72 16.29 -0.35
CA ARG A 105 -4.11 15.93 -0.05
C ARG A 105 -4.32 15.78 1.46
N ALA A 106 -5.30 16.49 2.02
CA ALA A 106 -5.71 16.36 3.43
C ALA A 106 -6.36 14.99 3.70
N ARG A 107 -6.26 14.51 4.95
CA ARG A 107 -6.87 13.25 5.39
C ARG A 107 -8.37 13.41 5.64
N PRO A 108 -9.16 12.31 5.66
CA PRO A 108 -10.58 12.37 6.01
C PRO A 108 -10.82 13.12 7.33
N SER A 109 -10.07 12.82 8.39
CA SER A 109 -10.19 13.51 9.69
C SER A 109 -9.80 14.99 9.72
N GLN A 110 -9.40 15.57 8.59
CA GLN A 110 -8.98 16.97 8.48
C GLN A 110 -9.89 17.80 7.57
N VAL A 111 -10.79 17.18 6.80
CA VAL A 111 -11.63 17.90 5.83
C VAL A 111 -12.95 18.38 6.45
N GLU A 112 -13.50 19.46 5.90
CA GLU A 112 -14.74 20.11 6.36
C GLU A 112 -15.91 19.12 6.49
N GLN A 113 -16.04 18.17 5.56
CA GLN A 113 -17.07 17.13 5.55
C GLN A 113 -17.06 16.23 6.81
N PHE A 114 -15.92 16.17 7.51
CA PHE A 114 -15.73 15.35 8.71
C PHE A 114 -15.26 16.21 9.90
N ALA A 115 -15.86 17.40 10.05
CA ALA A 115 -15.59 18.36 11.14
C ALA A 115 -14.14 18.87 11.20
N GLY A 116 -13.42 18.84 10.08
CA GLY A 116 -12.12 19.46 9.92
C GLY A 116 -12.20 20.87 9.32
N THR A 117 -11.05 21.40 8.92
CA THR A 117 -10.91 22.78 8.39
C THR A 117 -10.21 22.83 7.02
N LYS A 118 -9.88 21.68 6.44
CA LYS A 118 -9.23 21.57 5.14
C LYS A 118 -10.25 21.29 4.05
N LYS A 119 -9.91 21.68 2.82
CA LYS A 119 -10.73 21.34 1.66
C LYS A 119 -10.45 19.92 1.22
N PHE A 120 -11.51 19.17 0.94
CA PHE A 120 -11.40 17.89 0.28
C PHE A 120 -10.83 18.07 -1.14
N THR A 121 -10.05 17.09 -1.60
CA THR A 121 -9.48 17.06 -2.94
C THR A 121 -9.65 15.64 -3.49
N PRO A 122 -10.04 15.46 -4.76
CA PRO A 122 -10.06 14.17 -5.44
C PRO A 122 -8.73 13.41 -5.39
N ALA A 123 -8.79 12.10 -5.61
CA ALA A 123 -7.59 11.27 -5.78
C ALA A 123 -6.79 11.74 -7.00
N LEU A 124 -5.47 11.52 -6.98
CA LEU A 124 -4.52 11.90 -8.05
C LEU A 124 -4.40 13.42 -8.34
N GLN A 125 -5.22 14.27 -7.73
CA GLN A 125 -5.11 15.73 -7.87
C GLN A 125 -4.11 16.29 -6.85
N ILE A 126 -3.20 17.16 -7.32
CA ILE A 126 -2.26 17.89 -6.45
C ILE A 126 -3.02 18.99 -5.72
N ALA A 127 -2.78 19.08 -4.41
CA ALA A 127 -3.38 20.05 -3.50
C ALA A 127 -2.32 20.67 -2.57
N ASN A 128 -2.70 21.77 -1.90
CA ASN A 128 -1.90 22.47 -0.90
C ASN A 128 -2.52 22.39 0.51
N GLN A 129 -3.28 21.33 0.78
CA GLN A 129 -4.07 21.18 2.01
C GLN A 129 -3.30 20.49 3.15
N CYS A 130 -2.13 19.93 2.86
CA CYS A 130 -1.26 19.25 3.81
C CYS A 130 0.22 19.49 3.46
N LYS A 131 1.05 19.72 4.50
CA LYS A 131 2.50 19.99 4.35
C LYS A 131 3.38 18.74 4.43
N LYS A 132 3.03 17.75 5.27
CA LYS A 132 3.80 16.52 5.49
C LYS A 132 2.88 15.37 5.88
N ASN A 133 3.28 14.14 5.55
CA ASN A 133 2.57 12.90 5.90
C ASN A 133 1.09 12.91 5.44
N CYS A 134 0.87 13.37 4.21
CA CYS A 134 -0.44 13.60 3.63
C CYS A 134 -1.21 12.30 3.33
N SER A 135 -2.49 12.45 2.95
CA SER A 135 -3.38 11.30 2.77
C SER A 135 -2.99 10.46 1.56
N PHE A 136 -2.72 11.10 0.43
CA PHE A 136 -2.40 10.37 -0.80
C PHE A 136 -0.90 10.06 -0.88
N SER A 137 -0.45 8.81 -0.99
CA SER A 137 -1.22 7.56 -0.88
C SER A 137 -0.98 6.88 0.48
N SER A 138 -1.75 5.82 0.79
CA SER A 138 -1.66 5.14 2.09
C SER A 138 -0.40 4.27 2.21
N GLY A 139 0.57 4.71 3.01
CA GLY A 139 1.81 3.97 3.26
C GLY A 139 1.60 2.65 4.04
N HIS A 140 0.65 2.62 4.98
CA HIS A 140 0.33 1.39 5.72
C HIS A 140 -0.34 0.36 4.82
N ALA A 141 -1.26 0.81 3.95
CA ALA A 141 -1.87 -0.07 2.97
C ALA A 141 -0.80 -0.60 1.99
N ALA A 142 0.09 0.27 1.47
CA ALA A 142 1.17 -0.17 0.58
C ALA A 142 2.08 -1.20 1.25
N ALA A 143 2.49 -0.97 2.49
CA ALA A 143 3.27 -1.93 3.27
C ALA A 143 2.54 -3.27 3.47
N ALA A 144 1.22 -3.26 3.67
CA ALA A 144 0.45 -4.50 3.78
C ALA A 144 0.26 -5.22 2.42
N PHE A 145 0.02 -4.46 1.34
CA PHE A 145 -0.08 -5.00 -0.02
C PHE A 145 1.26 -5.47 -0.59
N TYR A 146 2.39 -5.22 0.09
CA TYR A 146 3.70 -5.73 -0.28
C TYR A 146 3.69 -7.25 -0.55
N PHE A 147 2.89 -8.03 0.17
CA PHE A 147 2.79 -9.48 -0.04
C PHE A 147 2.26 -9.89 -1.42
N LEU A 148 1.71 -8.96 -2.22
CA LEU A 148 1.45 -9.19 -3.64
C LEU A 148 2.74 -9.60 -4.39
N ALA A 149 3.91 -9.17 -3.91
CA ALA A 149 5.21 -9.57 -4.45
C ALA A 149 5.43 -11.08 -4.48
N LEU A 150 4.78 -11.82 -3.58
CA LEU A 150 4.89 -13.28 -3.49
C LEU A 150 4.13 -13.98 -4.62
N ILE A 151 3.05 -13.39 -5.14
CA ILE A 151 2.16 -14.02 -6.12
C ILE A 151 2.90 -14.65 -7.32
N PRO A 152 3.79 -13.94 -8.04
CA PRO A 152 4.45 -14.51 -9.21
C PRO A 152 5.47 -15.61 -8.88
N LEU A 153 5.86 -15.77 -7.61
CA LEU A 153 6.79 -16.83 -7.18
C LEU A 153 6.11 -18.19 -6.98
N PHE A 154 4.77 -18.24 -7.00
CA PHE A 154 3.99 -19.46 -6.79
C PHE A 154 3.18 -19.84 -8.04
N HIS A 155 2.81 -21.12 -8.13
CA HIS A 155 2.02 -21.68 -9.23
C HIS A 155 0.74 -22.38 -8.74
N GLY A 156 -0.22 -22.61 -9.64
CA GLY A 156 -1.45 -23.38 -9.37
C GLY A 156 -2.26 -22.89 -8.18
N ARG A 157 -2.69 -23.83 -7.31
CA ARG A 157 -3.50 -23.53 -6.11
C ARG A 157 -2.79 -22.62 -5.12
N LYS A 158 -1.48 -22.81 -4.93
CA LYS A 158 -0.68 -21.98 -3.99
C LYS A 158 -0.69 -20.51 -4.39
N ARG A 159 -0.55 -20.22 -5.69
CA ARG A 159 -0.63 -18.84 -6.22
C ARG A 159 -1.96 -18.16 -5.87
N ARG A 160 -3.07 -18.88 -6.01
CA ARG A 160 -4.42 -18.35 -5.71
C ARG A 160 -4.58 -18.07 -4.21
N ILE A 161 -4.09 -18.96 -3.36
CA ILE A 161 -4.12 -18.78 -1.90
C ILE A 161 -3.28 -17.57 -1.49
N VAL A 162 -2.04 -17.46 -1.99
CA VAL A 162 -1.16 -16.32 -1.70
C VAL A 162 -1.78 -15.02 -2.18
N ALA A 163 -2.36 -14.99 -3.37
CA ALA A 163 -3.05 -13.81 -3.88
C ALA A 163 -4.23 -13.41 -2.99
N ALA A 164 -5.08 -14.37 -2.59
CA ALA A 164 -6.21 -14.11 -1.70
C ALA A 164 -5.74 -13.55 -0.34
N LEU A 165 -4.74 -14.18 0.29
CA LEU A 165 -4.21 -13.74 1.58
C LEU A 165 -3.60 -12.33 1.49
N ALA A 166 -2.81 -12.05 0.45
CA ALA A 166 -2.21 -10.73 0.24
C ALA A 166 -3.27 -9.64 0.03
N ILE A 167 -4.31 -9.93 -0.78
CA ILE A 167 -5.42 -9.00 -1.03
C ILE A 167 -6.24 -8.77 0.24
N ILE A 168 -6.58 -9.83 0.97
CA ILE A 168 -7.33 -9.74 2.22
C ILE A 168 -6.54 -8.92 3.24
N TRP A 169 -5.26 -9.24 3.45
CA TRP A 169 -4.43 -8.53 4.43
C TRP A 169 -4.29 -7.05 4.09
N GLY A 170 -3.94 -6.72 2.85
CA GLY A 170 -3.85 -5.33 2.41
C GLY A 170 -5.17 -4.56 2.54
N SER A 171 -6.29 -5.23 2.24
CA SER A 171 -7.63 -4.64 2.38
C SER A 171 -8.02 -4.42 3.84
N VAL A 172 -7.72 -5.37 4.74
CA VAL A 172 -7.97 -5.23 6.19
C VAL A 172 -7.18 -4.05 6.74
N VAL A 173 -5.88 -3.96 6.47
CA VAL A 173 -5.05 -2.83 6.93
C VAL A 173 -5.54 -1.52 6.32
N GLY A 174 -5.88 -1.52 5.03
CA GLY A 174 -6.48 -0.37 4.35
C GLY A 174 -7.76 0.11 5.04
N LEU A 175 -8.68 -0.82 5.33
CA LEU A 175 -9.94 -0.53 6.01
C LEU A 175 -9.71 0.03 7.41
N VAL A 176 -8.75 -0.52 8.17
CA VAL A 176 -8.34 0.05 9.46
C VAL A 176 -7.95 1.52 9.32
N ARG A 177 -7.19 1.86 8.28
CA ARG A 177 -6.77 3.25 8.03
C ARG A 177 -7.91 4.17 7.65
N ILE A 178 -8.89 3.68 6.88
CA ILE A 178 -10.10 4.42 6.52
C ILE A 178 -10.95 4.65 7.78
N ALA A 179 -11.20 3.59 8.54
CA ALA A 179 -11.99 3.63 9.76
C ALA A 179 -11.43 4.59 10.82
N GLN A 180 -10.12 4.79 10.83
CA GLN A 180 -9.44 5.75 11.71
C GLN A 180 -9.48 7.20 11.19
N GLY A 181 -10.09 7.46 10.03
CA GLY A 181 -10.08 8.75 9.35
C GLY A 181 -8.70 9.15 8.82
N GLY A 182 -7.84 8.16 8.60
CA GLY A 182 -6.44 8.36 8.21
C GLY A 182 -6.23 8.45 6.71
N HIS A 183 -7.04 7.76 5.91
CA HIS A 183 -6.92 7.67 4.45
C HIS A 183 -8.29 7.47 3.80
N PHE A 184 -8.46 7.95 2.57
CA PHE A 184 -9.63 7.66 1.75
C PHE A 184 -9.53 6.28 1.09
N LEU A 185 -10.65 5.77 0.54
CA LEU A 185 -10.68 4.49 -0.16
C LEU A 185 -9.74 4.50 -1.38
N SER A 186 -9.73 5.59 -2.14
CA SER A 186 -8.83 5.76 -3.28
C SER A 186 -7.35 5.67 -2.87
N ASP A 187 -6.98 6.19 -1.69
CA ASP A 187 -5.59 6.18 -1.20
C ASP A 187 -5.14 4.75 -0.89
N VAL A 188 -6.07 3.86 -0.50
CA VAL A 188 -5.81 2.44 -0.28
C VAL A 188 -5.71 1.71 -1.62
N TYR A 189 -6.68 1.94 -2.51
CA TYR A 189 -6.72 1.33 -3.82
C TYR A 189 -5.48 1.68 -4.66
N CYS A 190 -5.14 2.97 -4.78
CA CYS A 190 -3.98 3.42 -5.54
C CYS A 190 -2.67 2.87 -4.98
N SER A 191 -2.54 2.74 -3.66
CA SER A 191 -1.39 2.06 -3.04
C SER A 191 -1.29 0.59 -3.47
N ALA A 192 -2.40 -0.15 -3.49
CA ALA A 192 -2.41 -1.53 -3.96
C ALA A 192 -1.99 -1.63 -5.44
N VAL A 193 -2.51 -0.74 -6.29
CA VAL A 193 -2.17 -0.69 -7.72
C VAL A 193 -0.69 -0.41 -7.92
N VAL A 194 -0.12 0.60 -7.25
CA VAL A 194 1.32 0.92 -7.32
C VAL A 194 2.17 -0.28 -6.93
N VAL A 195 1.87 -0.92 -5.80
CA VAL A 195 2.64 -2.07 -5.33
C VAL A 195 2.55 -3.23 -6.33
N TYR A 196 1.35 -3.50 -6.85
CA TYR A 196 1.16 -4.51 -7.89
C TYR A 196 1.96 -4.20 -9.17
N LEU A 197 1.98 -2.95 -9.63
CA LEU A 197 2.74 -2.54 -10.81
C LEU A 197 4.25 -2.72 -10.61
N VAL A 198 4.77 -2.34 -9.44
CA VAL A 198 6.19 -2.55 -9.09
C VAL A 198 6.51 -4.04 -9.02
N THR A 199 5.63 -4.85 -8.42
CA THR A 199 5.74 -6.32 -8.37
C THR A 199 5.88 -6.92 -9.77
N ILE A 200 4.95 -6.65 -10.68
CA ILE A 200 4.99 -7.25 -12.02
C ILE A 200 6.19 -6.74 -12.83
N PHE A 201 6.56 -5.47 -12.68
CA PHE A 201 7.68 -4.86 -13.39
C PHE A 201 9.01 -5.47 -12.98
N LEU A 202 9.27 -5.54 -11.67
CA LEU A 202 10.50 -6.14 -11.15
C LEU A 202 10.56 -7.66 -11.39
N HIS A 203 9.41 -8.35 -11.33
CA HIS A 203 9.37 -9.76 -11.68
C HIS A 203 9.75 -9.97 -13.14
N TYR A 204 9.19 -9.19 -14.06
CA TYR A 204 9.52 -9.25 -15.47
C TYR A 204 11.02 -8.97 -15.71
N LEU A 205 11.55 -7.89 -15.14
CA LEU A 205 12.94 -7.51 -15.31
C LEU A 205 13.93 -8.55 -14.78
N LEU A 206 13.64 -9.15 -13.63
CA LEU A 206 14.56 -10.08 -13.01
C LEU A 206 14.38 -11.48 -13.60
N PHE A 207 13.17 -12.01 -13.71
CA PHE A 207 12.93 -13.42 -13.99
C PHE A 207 12.63 -13.74 -15.46
N GLU A 208 11.97 -12.85 -16.19
CA GLU A 208 11.48 -13.14 -17.55
C GLU A 208 12.35 -12.54 -18.65
N ARG A 209 13.05 -11.43 -18.36
CA ARG A 209 14.01 -10.83 -19.27
C ARG A 209 15.22 -11.76 -19.39
N LYS A 210 15.36 -12.47 -20.51
CA LYS A 210 16.66 -13.02 -20.92
C LYS A 210 17.59 -11.83 -21.09
N ILE A 211 18.59 -11.72 -20.21
CA ILE A 211 19.72 -10.83 -20.44
C ILE A 211 20.47 -11.48 -21.61
N GLY A 212 20.27 -10.92 -22.80
CA GLY A 212 20.99 -11.31 -24.01
C GLY A 212 22.46 -10.98 -23.89
#